data_AF-A0A3B8NTP8-F1
#
_entry.id   AF-A0A3B8NTP8-F1
#
_cell.length_a   1.000
_cell.length_b   1.000
_cell.length_c   1.000
_cell.angle_alpha   90.00
_cell.angle_beta   90.00
_cell.angle_gamma   90.00
#
_symmetry.space_group_name_H-M   'P 1'
#
loop_
_entity.id
_entity.type
_entity.pdbx_description
1 polymer ?
#
loop_
_entity_poly.entity_id
_entity_poly.type
_entity_poly.pdbx_seq_one_letter_code
_entity_poly.pdbx_strand_id
1 'polypeptide(L)'
;MDWILLALFSSALFGLVNAVEKRVIDHHLPNLGVYYASIAISLAIPASIVFLSTGGVPEGVTDYSLVMAAMSGGSWGVGLAMVFWGFKLEEASRATAIFHVFPVFVAIIAVIWLGEELVPGQWTAIIVIVAGAFLVSYRRRPEGASSRFSQAFPILIAASLITACSHVFAKSALDDGLTVWMTYSIRTGSMAVAFAALAKPQGFIQMIPVLRSWRTVGLIVAGDFIMAPIASISLNWATSLGAISLVAASAATRPFFVFMVSSLFST
;
A
#
# COMPACT_ATOMS: atom_id res chain seq x y z
N MET A 1 6.74 -4.34 21.80
CA MET A 1 5.61 -3.38 21.72
C MET A 1 5.83 -2.36 20.62
N ASP A 2 7.08 -1.95 20.39
CA ASP A 2 7.44 -0.87 19.46
C ASP A 2 6.98 -1.09 18.01
N TRP A 3 7.04 -2.32 17.49
CA TRP A 3 6.57 -2.62 16.13
C TRP A 3 5.06 -2.44 15.94
N ILE A 4 4.25 -2.64 16.99
CA ILE A 4 2.79 -2.45 16.93
C ILE A 4 2.49 -0.96 16.77
N LEU A 5 3.14 -0.12 17.58
CA LEU A 5 2.99 1.33 17.51
C LEU A 5 3.42 1.87 16.15
N LEU A 6 4.53 1.38 15.60
CA LEU A 6 4.99 1.74 14.25
C LEU A 6 4.00 1.32 13.15
N ALA A 7 3.41 0.12 13.25
CA ALA A 7 2.42 -0.36 12.29
C ALA A 7 1.12 0.46 12.36
N LEU A 8 0.64 0.79 13.57
CA LEU A 8 -0.54 1.62 13.77
C LEU A 8 -0.30 3.07 13.34
N PHE A 9 0.88 3.62 13.63
CA PHE A 9 1.28 4.95 13.17
C PHE A 9 1.34 5.02 11.63
N SER A 10 1.93 4.01 10.99
CA SER A 10 1.91 3.87 9.53
C SER A 10 0.47 3.80 8.99
N SER A 11 -0.39 2.99 9.62
CA SER A 11 -1.80 2.86 9.27
C SER A 11 -2.56 4.19 9.36
N ALA A 12 -2.33 4.96 10.44
CA ALA A 12 -2.92 6.28 10.65
C ALA A 12 -2.46 7.30 9.60
N LEU A 13 -1.16 7.36 9.32
CA LEU A 13 -0.61 8.23 8.28
C LEU A 13 -1.13 7.87 6.90
N PHE A 14 -1.17 6.58 6.53
CA PHE A 14 -1.76 6.17 5.25
C PHE A 14 -3.26 6.48 5.19
N GLY A 15 -3.98 6.47 6.32
CA GLY A 15 -5.36 6.94 6.39
C GLY A 15 -5.50 8.42 6.02
N LEU A 16 -4.57 9.27 6.49
CA LEU A 16 -4.51 10.69 6.12
C LEU A 16 -4.11 10.88 4.65
N VAL A 17 -3.11 10.12 4.17
CA VAL A 17 -2.68 10.13 2.76
C VAL A 17 -3.88 9.82 1.85
N ASN A 18 -4.65 8.76 2.14
CA ASN A 18 -5.83 8.40 1.35
C ASN A 18 -6.88 9.53 1.28
N ALA A 19 -7.06 10.29 2.37
CA ALA A 19 -7.97 11.43 2.39
C ALA A 19 -7.47 12.58 1.51
N VAL A 20 -6.15 12.85 1.52
CA VAL A 20 -5.50 13.84 0.66
C VAL A 20 -5.54 13.40 -0.80
N GLU A 21 -5.16 12.16 -1.10
CA GLU A 21 -5.17 11.58 -2.44
C GLU A 21 -6.55 11.66 -3.07
N LYS A 22 -7.60 11.29 -2.32
CA LYS A 22 -8.98 11.41 -2.82
C LYS A 22 -9.31 12.83 -3.28
N ARG A 23 -8.92 13.85 -2.51
CA ARG A 23 -9.13 15.26 -2.87
C ARG A 23 -8.30 15.69 -4.08
N VAL A 24 -7.10 15.16 -4.24
CA VAL A 24 -6.24 15.42 -5.40
C VAL A 24 -6.88 14.80 -6.65
N ILE A 25 -7.34 13.54 -6.57
CA ILE A 25 -8.00 12.82 -7.66
C ILE A 25 -9.30 13.52 -8.08
N ASP A 26 -10.19 13.83 -7.13
CA ASP A 26 -11.53 14.33 -7.44
C ASP A 26 -11.54 15.77 -8.01
N HIS A 27 -10.55 16.60 -7.66
CA HIS A 27 -10.58 18.04 -7.96
C HIS A 27 -9.38 18.58 -8.75
N HIS A 28 -8.27 17.84 -8.84
CA HIS A 28 -7.02 18.40 -9.37
C HIS A 28 -6.38 17.59 -10.48
N LEU A 29 -6.78 16.33 -10.70
CA LEU A 29 -6.19 15.47 -11.73
C LEU A 29 -7.12 15.29 -12.93
N PRO A 30 -6.63 15.50 -14.17
CA PRO A 30 -7.48 15.50 -15.36
C PRO A 30 -7.86 14.08 -15.83
N ASN A 31 -7.04 13.07 -15.54
CA ASN A 31 -7.30 11.67 -15.89
C ASN A 31 -6.38 10.69 -15.13
N LEU A 32 -6.67 9.40 -15.29
CA LEU A 32 -5.92 8.28 -14.70
C LEU A 32 -4.45 8.21 -15.10
N GLY A 33 -4.09 8.59 -16.33
CA GLY A 33 -2.69 8.58 -16.78
C GLY A 33 -1.85 9.60 -16.02
N VAL A 34 -2.40 10.79 -15.77
CA VAL A 34 -1.76 11.81 -14.94
C VAL A 34 -1.68 11.36 -13.49
N TYR A 35 -2.71 10.70 -12.96
CA TYR A 35 -2.64 10.13 -11.61
C TYR A 35 -1.50 9.10 -11.46
N TYR A 36 -1.36 8.16 -12.39
CA TYR A 36 -0.25 7.20 -12.37
C TYR A 36 1.12 7.87 -12.52
N ALA A 37 1.22 8.93 -13.34
CA ALA A 37 2.45 9.73 -13.42
C ALA A 37 2.76 10.42 -12.07
N SER A 38 1.75 10.92 -11.37
CA SER A 38 1.89 11.52 -10.02
C SER A 38 2.47 10.53 -9.04
N ILE A 39 1.89 9.34 -8.97
CA ILE A 39 2.35 8.27 -8.09
C ILE A 39 3.78 7.87 -8.46
N ALA A 40 4.06 7.64 -9.75
CA ALA A 40 5.39 7.26 -10.20
C ALA A 40 6.47 8.27 -9.80
N ILE A 41 6.21 9.57 -9.98
CA ILE A 41 7.14 10.64 -9.60
C ILE A 41 7.30 10.69 -8.07
N SER A 42 6.18 10.62 -7.34
CA SER A 42 6.17 10.72 -5.87
C SER A 42 6.76 9.50 -5.18
N LEU A 43 6.84 8.36 -5.87
CA LEU A 43 7.58 7.18 -5.40
C LEU A 43 9.06 7.28 -5.79
N ALA A 44 9.35 7.63 -7.05
CA ALA A 44 10.72 7.64 -7.57
C ALA A 44 11.61 8.66 -6.86
N ILE A 45 11.13 9.89 -6.65
CA ILE A 45 11.96 10.96 -6.08
C ILE A 45 12.37 10.64 -4.62
N PRO A 46 11.45 10.37 -3.67
CA PRO A 46 11.84 9.98 -2.32
C PRO A 46 12.69 8.71 -2.26
N ALA A 47 12.41 7.71 -3.12
CA ALA A 47 13.23 6.51 -3.20
C ALA A 47 14.68 6.83 -3.62
N SER A 48 14.86 7.68 -4.63
CA SER A 48 16.19 8.14 -5.07
C SER A 48 16.89 8.97 -4.00
N ILE A 49 16.17 9.86 -3.30
CA ILE A 49 16.72 10.66 -2.20
C ILE A 49 17.24 9.73 -1.09
N VAL A 50 16.42 8.78 -0.62
CA VAL A 50 16.83 7.85 0.42
C VAL A 50 18.02 7.03 -0.05
N PHE A 51 17.95 6.45 -1.26
CA PHE A 51 19.05 5.67 -1.84
C PHE A 51 20.39 6.42 -1.85
N LEU A 52 20.39 7.67 -2.35
CA LEU A 52 21.60 8.49 -2.43
C LEU A 52 22.07 8.95 -1.04
N SER A 53 21.14 9.30 -0.14
CA SER A 53 21.47 9.82 1.19
C SER A 53 22.11 8.79 2.13
N THR A 54 21.82 7.50 1.93
CA THR A 54 22.36 6.41 2.75
C THR A 54 23.56 5.72 2.12
N GLY A 55 24.13 6.28 1.05
CA GLY A 55 25.31 5.73 0.38
C GLY A 55 25.04 4.54 -0.56
N GLY A 56 23.79 4.33 -0.96
CA GLY A 56 23.40 3.23 -1.85
C GLY A 56 23.32 1.87 -1.14
N VAL A 57 23.49 0.79 -1.91
CA VAL A 57 23.44 -0.59 -1.41
C VAL A 57 24.68 -0.86 -0.54
N PRO A 58 24.51 -1.25 0.74
CA PRO A 58 25.63 -1.58 1.61
C PRO A 58 26.50 -2.71 1.06
N GLU A 59 27.79 -2.70 1.40
CA GLU A 59 28.69 -3.81 1.09
C GLU A 59 28.28 -5.09 1.85
N GLY A 60 28.40 -6.25 1.20
CA GLY A 60 28.07 -7.55 1.79
C GLY A 60 26.60 -7.95 1.74
N VAL A 61 25.74 -7.15 1.10
CA VAL A 61 24.34 -7.48 0.84
C VAL A 61 24.23 -8.58 -0.21
N THR A 62 23.34 -9.55 0.00
CA THR A 62 23.11 -10.66 -0.93
C THR A 62 22.25 -10.23 -2.12
N ASP A 63 22.45 -10.87 -3.28
CA ASP A 63 21.55 -10.71 -4.43
C ASP A 63 20.11 -11.12 -4.10
N TYR A 64 19.95 -12.12 -3.21
CA TYR A 64 18.64 -12.58 -2.76
C TYR A 64 17.82 -11.45 -2.14
N SER A 65 18.40 -10.70 -1.19
CA SER A 65 17.70 -9.62 -0.50
C SER A 65 17.31 -8.48 -1.45
N LEU A 66 18.15 -8.16 -2.43
CA LEU A 66 17.87 -7.15 -3.46
C LEU A 66 16.71 -7.60 -4.37
N VAL A 67 16.72 -8.85 -4.81
CA VAL A 67 15.64 -9.44 -5.61
C VAL A 67 14.35 -9.48 -4.82
N MET A 68 14.38 -9.90 -3.55
CA MET A 68 13.20 -9.91 -2.69
C MET A 68 12.63 -8.50 -2.50
N ALA A 69 13.46 -7.49 -2.26
CA ALA A 69 13.00 -6.10 -2.14
C ALA A 69 12.36 -5.58 -3.44
N ALA A 70 12.97 -5.87 -4.60
CA ALA A 70 12.44 -5.50 -5.91
C ALA A 70 11.12 -6.22 -6.24
N MET A 71 11.06 -7.53 -5.99
CA MET A 71 9.84 -8.34 -6.14
C MET A 71 8.72 -7.86 -5.22
N SER A 72 9.07 -7.43 -4.01
CA SER A 72 8.14 -6.79 -3.08
C SER A 72 7.51 -5.54 -3.69
N GLY A 73 8.32 -4.64 -4.26
CA GLY A 73 7.83 -3.42 -4.91
C GLY A 73 7.01 -3.67 -6.16
N GLY A 74 7.50 -4.55 -7.04
CA GLY A 74 6.79 -4.93 -8.27
C GLY A 74 5.44 -5.58 -7.98
N SER A 75 5.39 -6.53 -7.04
CA SER A 75 4.14 -7.17 -6.60
C SER A 75 3.17 -6.16 -6.02
N TRP A 76 3.65 -5.21 -5.18
CA TRP A 76 2.79 -4.15 -4.66
C TRP A 76 2.18 -3.28 -5.77
N GLY A 77 3.02 -2.87 -6.73
CA GLY A 77 2.58 -2.07 -7.88
C GLY A 77 1.52 -2.78 -8.71
N VAL A 78 1.73 -4.06 -9.02
CA VAL A 78 0.75 -4.90 -9.74
C VAL A 78 -0.54 -5.07 -8.94
N GLY A 79 -0.44 -5.41 -7.66
CA GLY A 79 -1.60 -5.57 -6.77
C GLY A 79 -2.44 -4.29 -6.72
N LEU A 80 -1.80 -3.13 -6.55
CA LEU A 80 -2.49 -1.84 -6.51
C LEU A 80 -3.14 -1.49 -7.87
N ALA A 81 -2.49 -1.78 -8.99
CA ALA A 81 -3.07 -1.60 -10.32
C ALA A 81 -4.33 -2.46 -10.52
N MET A 82 -4.32 -3.69 -10.01
CA MET A 82 -5.49 -4.58 -10.03
C MET A 82 -6.62 -4.06 -9.12
N VAL A 83 -6.30 -3.45 -7.98
CA VAL A 83 -7.30 -2.78 -7.13
C VAL A 83 -7.97 -1.62 -7.89
N PHE A 84 -7.19 -0.77 -8.56
CA PHE A 84 -7.74 0.31 -9.39
C PHE A 84 -8.62 -0.20 -10.53
N TRP A 85 -8.29 -1.36 -11.10
CA TRP A 85 -9.17 -2.02 -12.04
C TRP A 85 -10.45 -2.53 -11.38
N GLY A 86 -10.35 -3.13 -10.19
CA GLY A 86 -11.50 -3.54 -9.39
C GLY A 86 -12.47 -2.38 -9.09
N PHE A 87 -11.96 -1.18 -8.80
CA PHE A 87 -12.78 0.03 -8.62
C PHE A 87 -13.57 0.46 -9.85
N LYS A 88 -13.19 0.03 -11.05
CA LYS A 88 -13.97 0.29 -12.28
C LYS A 88 -15.12 -0.69 -12.48
N LEU A 89 -15.07 -1.83 -11.79
CA LEU A 89 -16.00 -2.95 -11.98
C LEU A 89 -16.93 -3.15 -10.78
N GLU A 90 -16.68 -2.45 -9.67
CA GLU A 90 -17.38 -2.61 -8.40
C GLU A 90 -17.35 -1.31 -7.61
N GLU A 91 -18.32 -1.13 -6.71
CA GLU A 91 -18.33 0.00 -5.78
C GLU A 91 -17.04 0.04 -4.95
N ALA A 92 -16.40 1.20 -4.85
CA ALA A 92 -15.13 1.38 -4.16
C ALA A 92 -15.12 0.78 -2.74
N SER A 93 -16.18 0.99 -1.97
CA SER A 93 -16.34 0.44 -0.62
C SER A 93 -16.27 -1.09 -0.60
N ARG A 94 -16.98 -1.76 -1.52
CA ARG A 94 -16.99 -3.23 -1.63
C ARG A 94 -15.65 -3.76 -2.13
N ALA A 95 -15.06 -3.07 -3.09
CA ALA A 95 -13.76 -3.45 -3.63
C ALA A 95 -12.66 -3.37 -2.56
N THR A 96 -12.66 -2.29 -1.77
CA THR A 96 -11.79 -2.12 -0.60
C THR A 96 -12.01 -3.24 0.41
N ALA A 97 -13.26 -3.62 0.70
CA ALA A 97 -13.59 -4.69 1.63
C ALA A 97 -12.99 -6.05 1.19
N ILE A 98 -13.11 -6.40 -0.10
CA ILE A 98 -12.56 -7.64 -0.66
C ILE A 98 -11.02 -7.60 -0.62
N PHE A 99 -10.40 -6.46 -0.95
CA PHE A 99 -8.95 -6.31 -0.94
C PHE A 99 -8.34 -6.47 0.46
N HIS A 100 -9.04 -6.03 1.51
CA HIS A 100 -8.56 -6.12 2.90
C HIS A 100 -8.52 -7.55 3.47
N VAL A 101 -8.79 -8.58 2.66
CA VAL A 101 -8.51 -9.98 3.00
C VAL A 101 -7.00 -10.30 2.95
N PHE A 102 -6.19 -9.43 2.34
CA PHE A 102 -4.74 -9.64 2.20
C PHE A 102 -3.99 -10.06 3.49
N PRO A 103 -4.32 -9.59 4.72
CA PRO A 103 -3.59 -10.01 5.91
C PRO A 103 -3.75 -11.50 6.23
N VAL A 104 -4.88 -12.10 5.86
CA VAL A 104 -5.08 -13.56 5.98
C VAL A 104 -4.11 -14.28 5.06
N PHE A 105 -3.97 -13.82 3.81
CA PHE A 105 -2.98 -14.37 2.89
C PHE A 105 -1.55 -14.14 3.36
N VAL A 106 -1.24 -12.96 3.94
CA VAL A 106 0.09 -12.71 4.52
C VAL A 106 0.38 -13.71 5.63
N ALA A 107 -0.55 -13.94 6.55
CA ALA A 107 -0.36 -14.89 7.64
C ALA A 107 -0.12 -16.32 7.14
N ILE A 108 -0.93 -16.79 6.17
CA ILE A 108 -0.76 -18.12 5.58
C ILE A 108 0.61 -18.24 4.89
N ILE A 109 0.97 -17.28 4.04
CA ILE A 109 2.22 -17.31 3.29
C ILE A 109 3.41 -17.18 4.25
N ALA A 110 3.35 -16.34 5.28
CA ALA A 110 4.42 -16.16 6.26
C ALA A 110 4.68 -17.44 7.06
N VAL A 111 3.64 -18.15 7.48
CA VAL A 111 3.80 -19.45 8.16
C VAL A 111 4.48 -20.47 7.25
N ILE A 112 4.08 -20.55 5.98
CA ILE A 112 4.61 -21.53 5.03
C ILE A 112 6.02 -21.18 4.55
N TRP A 113 6.28 -19.91 4.24
CA TRP A 113 7.50 -19.45 3.58
C TRP A 113 8.59 -19.00 4.56
N LEU A 114 8.20 -18.28 5.62
CA LEU A 114 9.13 -17.72 6.60
C LEU A 114 9.23 -18.60 7.86
N GLY A 115 8.37 -19.61 8.00
CA GLY A 115 8.31 -20.44 9.20
C GLY A 115 7.77 -19.68 10.41
N GLU A 116 6.97 -18.63 10.23
CA GLU A 116 6.37 -17.92 11.37
C GLU A 116 5.43 -18.84 12.16
N GLU A 117 5.59 -18.88 13.48
CA GLU A 117 4.69 -19.62 14.36
C GLU A 117 3.62 -18.68 14.93
N LEU A 118 2.35 -18.99 14.61
CA LEU A 118 1.20 -18.23 15.10
C LEU A 118 0.37 -19.04 16.07
N VAL A 119 0.21 -18.52 17.29
CA VAL A 119 -0.69 -19.13 18.27
C VAL A 119 -2.16 -18.91 17.88
N PRO A 120 -3.12 -19.76 18.32
CA PRO A 120 -4.52 -19.64 17.94
C PRO A 120 -5.16 -18.27 18.22
N GLY A 121 -4.72 -17.58 19.28
CA GLY A 121 -5.17 -16.23 19.59
C GLY A 121 -4.78 -15.20 18.53
N GLN A 122 -3.60 -15.34 17.91
CA GLN A 122 -3.15 -14.44 16.84
C GLN A 122 -3.94 -14.66 15.55
N TRP A 123 -4.23 -15.91 15.19
CA TRP A 123 -5.15 -16.22 14.09
C TRP A 123 -6.52 -15.59 14.28
N THR A 124 -7.07 -15.71 15.49
CA THR A 124 -8.35 -15.11 15.85
C THR A 124 -8.30 -13.58 15.72
N ALA A 125 -7.23 -12.94 16.21
CA ALA A 125 -7.05 -11.50 16.08
C ALA A 125 -6.98 -11.02 14.62
N ILE A 126 -6.26 -11.75 13.76
CA ILE A 126 -6.18 -11.46 12.32
C ILE A 126 -7.58 -11.50 11.69
N ILE A 127 -8.36 -12.55 11.96
CA ILE A 127 -9.72 -12.71 11.44
C ILE A 127 -10.62 -11.56 11.93
N VAL A 128 -10.55 -11.20 13.22
CA VAL A 128 -11.34 -10.10 13.80
C VAL A 128 -11.00 -8.76 13.14
N ILE A 129 -9.71 -8.46 12.92
CA ILE A 129 -9.29 -7.22 12.26
C ILE A 129 -9.81 -7.16 10.82
N VAL A 130 -9.68 -8.26 10.06
CA VAL A 130 -10.16 -8.33 8.68
C VAL A 130 -11.68 -8.21 8.61
N ALA A 131 -12.41 -8.85 9.53
CA ALA A 131 -13.86 -8.71 9.65
C ALA A 131 -14.26 -7.26 9.98
N GLY A 132 -13.54 -6.60 10.89
CA GLY A 132 -13.75 -5.19 11.22
C GLY A 132 -13.52 -4.27 10.01
N ALA A 133 -12.43 -4.45 9.27
CA ALA A 133 -12.14 -3.71 8.04
C ALA A 133 -13.24 -3.92 6.99
N PHE A 134 -13.77 -5.14 6.87
CA PHE A 134 -14.90 -5.45 6.02
C PHE A 134 -16.18 -4.72 6.46
N LEU A 135 -16.51 -4.74 7.75
CA LEU A 135 -17.70 -4.07 8.31
C LEU A 135 -17.67 -2.56 8.09
N VAL A 136 -16.52 -1.91 8.31
CA VAL A 136 -16.35 -0.46 8.05
C VAL A 136 -16.52 -0.13 6.57
N SER A 137 -16.09 -1.05 5.70
CA SER A 137 -16.17 -0.88 4.24
C SER A 137 -17.51 -1.37 3.67
N TYR A 138 -18.41 -1.92 4.48
CA TYR A 138 -19.68 -2.44 4.01
C TYR A 138 -20.72 -1.33 3.90
N ARG A 139 -21.26 -1.12 2.69
CA ARG A 139 -22.40 -0.23 2.45
C ARG A 139 -23.61 -1.08 2.06
N ARG A 140 -24.79 -0.77 2.65
CA ARG A 140 -26.04 -1.50 2.36
C ARG A 140 -26.35 -1.45 0.87
N ARG A 141 -26.66 -2.63 0.32
CA ARG A 141 -27.06 -2.81 -1.08
C ARG A 141 -28.42 -2.14 -1.32
N PRO A 142 -28.66 -1.51 -2.49
CA PRO A 142 -30.01 -1.17 -2.92
C PRO A 142 -30.86 -2.45 -3.01
N GLU A 143 -32.10 -2.40 -2.52
CA GLU A 143 -33.04 -3.53 -2.61
C GLU A 143 -33.21 -3.97 -4.08
N GLY A 144 -33.02 -5.27 -4.35
CA GLY A 144 -33.20 -5.87 -5.69
C GLY A 144 -31.93 -6.26 -6.46
N ALA A 145 -30.72 -5.99 -5.95
CA ALA A 145 -29.49 -6.40 -6.62
C ALA A 145 -29.17 -7.91 -6.43
N SER A 146 -29.01 -8.65 -7.54
CA SER A 146 -28.77 -10.11 -7.53
C SER A 146 -27.44 -10.50 -6.85
N SER A 147 -27.42 -11.65 -6.14
CA SER A 147 -26.27 -12.19 -5.39
C SER A 147 -25.12 -12.75 -6.25
N ARG A 148 -24.96 -12.30 -7.50
CA ARG A 148 -23.83 -12.77 -8.32
C ARG A 148 -22.53 -12.15 -7.82
N PHE A 149 -21.51 -12.98 -7.64
CA PHE A 149 -20.14 -12.50 -7.49
C PHE A 149 -19.83 -11.58 -8.67
N SER A 150 -19.40 -10.35 -8.39
CA SER A 150 -19.06 -9.42 -9.46
C SER A 150 -17.80 -9.89 -10.17
N GLN A 151 -17.64 -9.46 -11.41
CA GLN A 151 -16.41 -9.67 -12.17
C GLN A 151 -15.16 -9.10 -11.46
N ALA A 152 -15.34 -8.13 -10.55
CA ALA A 152 -14.27 -7.57 -9.74
C ALA A 152 -13.79 -8.53 -8.63
N PHE A 153 -14.62 -9.44 -8.14
CA PHE A 153 -14.28 -10.33 -7.03
C PHE A 153 -13.00 -11.15 -7.27
N PRO A 154 -12.85 -11.94 -8.35
CA PRO A 154 -11.62 -12.69 -8.59
C PRO A 154 -10.40 -11.79 -8.80
N ILE A 155 -10.58 -10.61 -9.40
CA ILE A 155 -9.51 -9.63 -9.62
C ILE A 155 -9.00 -9.09 -8.28
N LEU A 156 -9.90 -8.73 -7.37
CA LEU A 156 -9.55 -8.17 -6.06
C LEU A 156 -8.98 -9.21 -5.10
N ILE A 157 -9.44 -10.47 -5.18
CA ILE A 157 -8.82 -11.58 -4.45
C ILE A 157 -7.40 -11.81 -4.96
N ALA A 158 -7.19 -11.88 -6.27
CA ALA A 158 -5.85 -11.99 -6.84
C ALA A 158 -4.95 -10.81 -6.45
N ALA A 159 -5.49 -9.58 -6.46
CA ALA A 159 -4.79 -8.39 -5.99
C ALA A 159 -4.34 -8.53 -4.53
N SER A 160 -5.25 -8.97 -3.65
CA SER A 160 -4.95 -9.18 -2.22
C SER A 160 -3.87 -10.26 -2.01
N LEU A 161 -3.87 -11.32 -2.81
CA LEU A 161 -2.84 -12.37 -2.77
C LEU A 161 -1.47 -11.84 -3.23
N ILE A 162 -1.43 -11.12 -4.35
CA ILE A 162 -0.18 -10.51 -4.86
C ILE A 162 0.38 -9.49 -3.86
N THR A 163 -0.49 -8.69 -3.26
CA THR A 163 -0.13 -7.77 -2.18
C THR A 163 0.40 -8.52 -0.95
N ALA A 164 -0.15 -9.69 -0.63
CA ALA A 164 0.38 -10.50 0.46
C ALA A 164 1.80 -11.01 0.17
N CYS A 165 2.06 -11.50 -1.05
CA CYS A 165 3.42 -11.86 -1.49
C CYS A 165 4.38 -10.67 -1.36
N SER A 166 3.93 -9.46 -1.72
CA SER A 166 4.73 -8.23 -1.57
C SER A 166 5.20 -8.00 -0.12
N HIS A 167 4.34 -8.23 0.87
CA HIS A 167 4.70 -8.10 2.28
C HIS A 167 5.72 -9.15 2.72
N VAL A 168 5.51 -10.41 2.31
CA VAL A 168 6.43 -11.50 2.65
C VAL A 168 7.79 -11.31 2.02
N PHE A 169 7.87 -10.89 0.75
CA PHE A 169 9.14 -10.58 0.11
C PHE A 169 9.88 -9.41 0.78
N ALA A 170 9.15 -8.39 1.25
CA ALA A 170 9.75 -7.30 2.01
C ALA A 170 10.35 -7.80 3.33
N LYS A 171 9.65 -8.71 4.01
CA LYS A 171 10.13 -9.36 5.22
C LYS A 171 11.36 -10.23 4.94
N SER A 172 11.35 -11.04 3.88
CA SER A 172 12.51 -11.85 3.46
C SER A 172 13.75 -11.00 3.18
N ALA A 173 13.60 -9.83 2.53
CA ALA A 173 14.72 -8.93 2.29
C ALA A 173 15.31 -8.37 3.58
N LEU A 174 14.44 -7.98 4.53
CA LEU A 174 14.84 -7.43 5.83
C LEU A 174 15.50 -8.49 6.72
N ASP A 175 14.96 -9.70 6.75
CA ASP A 175 15.49 -10.80 7.56
C ASP A 175 16.83 -11.32 7.01
N ASP A 176 17.08 -11.17 5.71
CA ASP A 176 18.38 -11.45 5.06
C ASP A 176 19.38 -10.28 5.16
N GLY A 177 19.11 -9.30 6.03
CA GLY A 177 20.05 -8.25 6.42
C GLY A 177 19.99 -6.96 5.60
N LEU A 178 19.04 -6.82 4.66
CA LEU A 178 18.87 -5.55 3.95
C LEU A 178 18.35 -4.47 4.90
N THR A 179 18.97 -3.29 4.86
CA THR A 179 18.56 -2.20 5.74
C THR A 179 17.15 -1.70 5.40
N VAL A 180 16.44 -1.18 6.40
CA VAL A 180 15.09 -0.60 6.21
C VAL A 180 15.06 0.49 5.14
N TRP A 181 16.12 1.29 5.08
CA TRP A 181 16.29 2.35 4.09
C TRP A 181 16.42 1.79 2.68
N MET A 182 17.25 0.77 2.47
CA MET A 182 17.38 0.13 1.15
C MET A 182 16.13 -0.64 0.75
N THR A 183 15.51 -1.36 1.69
CA THR A 183 14.24 -2.04 1.44
C THR A 183 13.18 -1.04 1.01
N TYR A 184 13.10 0.11 1.67
CA TYR A 184 12.21 1.21 1.25
C TYR A 184 12.55 1.70 -0.16
N SER A 185 13.80 2.08 -0.42
CA SER A 185 14.22 2.66 -1.70
C SER A 185 13.99 1.71 -2.87
N ILE A 186 14.42 0.45 -2.75
CA ILE A 186 14.30 -0.55 -3.82
C ILE A 186 12.82 -0.88 -4.06
N ARG A 187 12.06 -1.19 -3.00
CA ARG A 187 10.63 -1.50 -3.10
C ARG A 187 9.87 -0.35 -3.76
N THR A 188 10.11 0.87 -3.29
CA THR A 188 9.42 2.08 -3.77
C THR A 188 9.83 2.40 -5.20
N GLY A 189 11.11 2.23 -5.55
CA GLY A 189 11.62 2.38 -6.92
C GLY A 189 11.01 1.35 -7.89
N SER A 190 10.95 0.08 -7.51
CA SER A 190 10.30 -0.96 -8.33
C SER A 190 8.80 -0.70 -8.51
N MET A 191 8.11 -0.21 -7.47
CA MET A 191 6.72 0.24 -7.58
C MET A 191 6.59 1.45 -8.51
N ALA A 192 7.50 2.40 -8.45
CA ALA A 192 7.52 3.58 -9.33
C ALA A 192 7.65 3.18 -10.81
N VAL A 193 8.48 2.19 -11.13
CA VAL A 193 8.61 1.64 -12.49
C VAL A 193 7.29 1.05 -12.98
N ALA A 194 6.59 0.29 -12.14
CA ALA A 194 5.28 -0.28 -12.49
C ALA A 194 4.25 0.83 -12.81
N PHE A 195 4.19 1.88 -11.99
CA PHE A 195 3.29 3.02 -12.24
C PHE A 195 3.72 3.88 -13.43
N ALA A 196 5.01 4.05 -13.67
CA ALA A 196 5.52 4.75 -14.85
C ALA A 196 5.10 4.04 -16.14
N ALA A 197 5.14 2.70 -16.16
CA ALA A 197 4.66 1.91 -17.28
C ALA A 197 3.14 2.10 -17.52
N LEU A 198 2.35 2.18 -16.45
CA LEU A 198 0.90 2.40 -16.53
C LEU A 198 0.52 3.82 -16.96
N ALA A 199 1.30 4.83 -16.54
CA ALA A 199 1.07 6.22 -16.88
C ALA A 199 1.18 6.51 -18.39
N LYS A 200 2.05 5.75 -19.09
CA LYS A 200 2.49 6.01 -20.47
C LYS A 200 3.15 7.39 -20.62
N PRO A 201 3.91 7.64 -21.70
CA PRO A 201 4.56 8.95 -21.90
C PRO A 201 3.58 10.14 -21.87
N GLN A 202 2.34 9.92 -22.32
CA GLN A 202 1.30 10.94 -22.35
C GLN A 202 0.89 11.42 -20.94
N GLY A 203 0.84 10.51 -19.94
CA GLY A 203 0.50 10.88 -18.57
C GLY A 203 1.51 11.85 -17.96
N PHE A 204 2.80 11.65 -18.23
CA PHE A 204 3.87 12.54 -17.78
C PHE A 204 3.81 13.92 -18.45
N ILE A 205 3.54 13.98 -19.75
CA ILE A 205 3.41 15.26 -20.47
C ILE A 205 2.22 16.06 -19.93
N GLN A 206 1.09 15.39 -19.70
CA GLN A 206 -0.11 16.02 -19.16
C GLN A 206 -0.01 16.39 -17.67
N MET A 207 1.03 15.94 -16.97
CA MET A 207 1.34 16.35 -15.60
C MET A 207 1.98 17.75 -15.54
N ILE A 208 2.71 18.17 -16.57
CA ILE A 208 3.45 19.45 -16.58
C ILE A 208 2.55 20.66 -16.24
N PRO A 209 1.33 20.79 -16.80
CA PRO A 209 0.43 21.88 -16.43
C PRO A 209 -0.08 21.80 -14.99
N VAL A 210 -0.26 20.59 -14.44
CA VAL A 210 -0.75 20.36 -13.07
C VAL A 210 0.25 20.89 -12.04
N LEU A 211 1.55 20.77 -12.32
CA LEU A 211 2.63 21.29 -11.48
C LEU A 211 2.66 22.83 -11.38
N ARG A 212 1.89 23.55 -12.20
CA ARG A 212 1.78 25.01 -12.09
C ARG A 212 0.86 25.47 -10.96
N SER A 213 -0.01 24.59 -10.47
CA SER A 213 -0.92 24.91 -9.37
C SER A 213 -0.23 24.65 -8.02
N TRP A 214 0.13 25.73 -7.31
CA TRP A 214 0.79 25.60 -6.01
C TRP A 214 -0.05 24.82 -4.99
N ARG A 215 -1.39 24.92 -5.08
CA ARG A 215 -2.32 24.17 -4.21
C ARG A 215 -2.25 22.68 -4.49
N THR A 216 -2.26 22.29 -5.76
CA THR A 216 -2.15 20.88 -6.17
C THR A 216 -0.80 20.31 -5.77
N VAL A 217 0.28 21.04 -6.07
CA VAL A 217 1.64 20.64 -5.68
C VAL A 217 1.76 20.55 -4.17
N GLY A 218 1.21 21.50 -3.41
CA GLY A 218 1.21 21.46 -1.95
C GLY A 218 0.53 20.22 -1.38
N LEU A 219 -0.62 19.82 -1.95
CA LEU A 219 -1.32 18.59 -1.55
C LEU A 219 -0.52 17.33 -1.90
N ILE A 220 0.03 17.25 -3.12
CA ILE A 220 0.88 16.11 -3.55
C ILE A 220 2.13 16.02 -2.68
N VAL A 221 2.77 17.15 -2.36
CA VAL A 221 3.97 17.16 -1.51
C VAL A 221 3.63 16.70 -0.08
N ALA A 222 2.57 17.23 0.50
CA ALA A 222 2.15 16.83 1.86
C ALA A 222 1.76 15.35 1.92
N GLY A 223 0.93 14.88 0.99
CA GLY A 223 0.48 13.50 0.85
C GLY A 223 1.61 12.54 0.53
N ASP A 224 2.16 12.70 -0.68
CA ASP A 224 2.88 11.64 -1.36
C ASP A 224 4.41 11.77 -1.18
N PHE A 225 4.93 12.97 -0.90
CA PHE A 225 6.37 13.18 -0.67
C PHE A 225 6.78 13.22 0.80
N ILE A 226 5.83 13.44 1.72
CA ILE A 226 6.12 13.54 3.16
C ILE A 226 5.41 12.42 3.92
N MET A 227 4.07 12.42 3.96
CA MET A 227 3.33 11.48 4.78
C MET A 227 3.50 10.03 4.29
N ALA A 228 3.41 9.78 2.99
CA ALA A 228 3.53 8.42 2.44
C ALA A 228 4.93 7.79 2.66
N PRO A 229 6.06 8.48 2.41
CA PRO A 229 7.39 7.96 2.76
C PRO A 229 7.55 7.67 4.24
N ILE A 230 7.14 8.58 5.13
CA ILE A 230 7.22 8.39 6.58
C ILE A 230 6.39 7.17 6.99
N ALA A 231 5.18 7.04 6.47
CA ALA A 231 4.30 5.91 6.73
C ALA A 231 4.92 4.59 6.23
N SER A 232 5.50 4.57 5.03
CA SER A 232 6.11 3.39 4.45
C SER A 232 7.39 2.97 5.18
N ILE A 233 8.24 3.92 5.57
CA ILE A 233 9.46 3.64 6.34
C ILE A 233 9.08 3.10 7.73
N SER A 234 8.07 3.69 8.37
CA SER A 234 7.54 3.20 9.66
C SER A 234 7.01 1.76 9.55
N LEU A 235 6.35 1.42 8.44
CA LEU A 235 5.88 0.05 8.18
C LEU A 235 7.03 -0.92 7.97
N ASN A 236 8.08 -0.51 7.24
CA ASN A 236 9.26 -1.34 7.04
C ASN A 236 10.02 -1.57 8.35
N TRP A 237 10.10 -0.56 9.24
CA TRP A 237 10.62 -0.76 10.59
C TRP A 237 9.76 -1.69 11.43
N ALA A 238 8.43 -1.56 11.37
CA ALA A 238 7.55 -2.52 12.04
C ALA A 238 7.79 -3.95 11.51
N THR A 239 7.98 -4.09 10.20
CA THR A 239 8.26 -5.37 9.54
C THR A 239 9.62 -5.95 9.93
N SER A 240 10.65 -5.12 10.10
CA SER A 240 11.96 -5.61 10.53
C SER A 240 11.96 -6.09 11.98
N LEU A 241 11.11 -5.50 12.83
CA LEU A 241 11.06 -5.78 14.28
C LEU A 241 10.02 -6.84 14.68
N GLY A 242 8.99 -7.06 13.86
CA GLY A 242 7.85 -7.94 14.17
C GLY A 242 7.62 -9.02 13.14
N ALA A 243 6.76 -9.98 13.49
CA ALA A 243 6.23 -10.98 12.57
C ALA A 243 5.36 -10.29 11.49
N ILE A 244 5.62 -10.56 10.21
CA ILE A 244 4.94 -9.86 9.11
C ILE A 244 3.44 -10.16 9.10
N SER A 245 3.03 -11.36 9.52
CA SER A 245 1.63 -11.72 9.73
C SER A 245 0.88 -10.74 10.65
N LEU A 246 1.48 -10.39 11.79
CA LEU A 246 0.88 -9.47 12.75
C LEU A 246 1.02 -8.01 12.35
N VAL A 247 2.15 -7.64 11.74
CA VAL A 247 2.39 -6.29 11.22
C VAL A 247 1.39 -5.97 10.12
N ALA A 248 1.17 -6.89 9.17
CA ALA A 248 0.19 -6.74 8.09
C ALA A 248 -1.24 -6.65 8.62
N ALA A 249 -1.60 -7.48 9.61
CA ALA A 249 -2.91 -7.38 10.26
C ALA A 249 -3.10 -6.02 10.94
N SER A 250 -2.10 -5.55 11.70
CA SER A 250 -2.13 -4.23 12.34
C SER A 250 -2.25 -3.10 11.30
N ALA A 251 -1.53 -3.21 10.17
CA ALA A 251 -1.61 -2.26 9.07
C ALA A 251 -2.96 -2.30 8.32
N ALA A 252 -3.74 -3.37 8.43
CA ALA A 252 -5.08 -3.47 7.84
C ALA A 252 -6.14 -2.64 8.56
N THR A 253 -5.78 -1.98 9.67
CA THR A 253 -6.64 -1.01 10.38
C THR A 253 -6.80 0.32 9.62
N ARG A 254 -6.14 0.51 8.46
CA ARG A 254 -6.23 1.74 7.66
C ARG A 254 -7.65 2.26 7.43
N PRO A 255 -8.66 1.42 7.08
CA PRO A 255 -10.03 1.90 6.84
C PRO A 255 -10.64 2.60 8.06
N PHE A 256 -10.28 2.17 9.28
CA PHE A 256 -10.73 2.81 10.50
C PHE A 256 -10.22 4.26 10.60
N PHE A 257 -8.94 4.50 10.31
CA PHE A 257 -8.37 5.85 10.30
C PHE A 257 -8.93 6.71 9.17
N VAL A 258 -9.15 6.14 7.98
CA VAL A 258 -9.84 6.85 6.88
C VAL A 258 -11.24 7.28 7.31
N PHE A 259 -11.99 6.41 7.99
CA PHE A 259 -13.32 6.73 8.51
C PHE A 259 -13.26 7.86 9.55
N MET A 260 -12.34 7.80 10.51
CA MET A 260 -12.14 8.87 11.49
C MET A 260 -11.81 10.21 10.83
N VAL A 261 -10.88 10.23 9.88
CA VAL A 261 -10.47 11.46 9.17
C VAL A 261 -11.64 12.03 8.37
N SER A 262 -12.34 11.18 7.61
CA SER A 262 -13.47 11.63 6.79
C SER A 262 -14.66 12.16 7.61
N SER A 263 -14.94 11.57 8.79
CA SER A 263 -15.98 12.08 9.68
C SER A 263 -15.63 13.47 10.23
N LEU A 264 -14.38 13.73 10.62
CA LEU A 264 -13.92 15.04 11.11
C LEU A 264 -14.00 16.15 10.05
N PHE A 265 -13.80 15.81 8.76
CA PHE A 265 -13.88 16.78 7.66
C PHE A 265 -15.29 16.90 7.05
N SER A 266 -16.27 16.15 7.55
CA SER A 266 -17.66 16.17 7.05
C SER A 266 -18.60 17.14 7.79
N THR A 267 -18.09 17.80 8.84
CA THR A 267 -18.73 18.90 9.58
C THR A 267 -18.24 20.25 9.06
#